data_AF-A0A2S2QQ00-F1
#
_entry.id   AF-A0A2S2QQ00-F1
#
_cell.length_a   1.000
_cell.length_b   1.000
_cell.length_c   1.000
_cell.angle_alpha   90.00
_cell.angle_beta   90.00
_cell.angle_gamma   90.00
#
_symmetry.space_group_name_H-M   'P 1'
#
loop_
_entity.id
_entity.type
_entity.pdbx_description
1 polymer ?
#
loop_
_entity_poly.entity_id
_entity_poly.type
_entity_poly.pdbx_seq_one_letter_code
_entity_poly.pdbx_strand_id
1 'polypeptide(L)'
;MDSLNGFGGLACKSLEYLKDEYSNKNIIAMPVMSNNYIIGDENSELYAVNTSLLFSSLFEHSNMFVPLSTSDGGWVKSQKHLSLDYLCYKNELDYHSSAILASAIDTFTLGYRSRSDCGSMKTECTRLTPLGRKAVSASIQLPLGFESKSNLLDFLQESKLPLWQPISPRCITEMSVAQTVVLRGINEKMLYSNNFIRDSKNPSHHCTSVSAMLKLYLSFCDNVRMTEVYAFDSSLETIAPFPNIFSQYVNQHGFLESTYRSATSVVAKCTAISGLHNSNSTRDMLIELQTDSSKVKCSKLSHVFNYEIDLMDYKETLENLLVLSDNYSTNDCL
;
A
#
# COMPACT_ATOMS: atom_id res chain seq x y z
N MET A 1 -0.38 -6.05 11.42
CA MET A 1 -1.04 -6.13 12.73
C MET A 1 -2.54 -6.03 12.51
N ASP A 2 -3.36 -6.72 13.31
CA ASP A 2 -4.82 -6.60 13.20
C ASP A 2 -5.27 -5.21 13.69
N SER A 3 -6.22 -4.59 12.99
CA SER A 3 -6.76 -3.27 13.36
C SER A 3 -8.23 -3.26 13.72
N LEU A 4 -8.95 -4.36 13.56
CA LEU A 4 -10.41 -4.38 13.73
C LEU A 4 -10.85 -4.85 15.12
N ASN A 5 -9.98 -5.54 15.85
CA ASN A 5 -10.27 -6.11 17.17
C ASN A 5 -9.26 -5.66 18.25
N GLY A 6 -9.47 -6.16 19.48
CA GLY A 6 -8.64 -5.81 20.64
C GLY A 6 -7.16 -6.23 20.57
N PHE A 7 -6.76 -7.09 19.62
CA PHE A 7 -5.33 -7.43 19.44
C PHE A 7 -4.52 -6.21 18.97
N GLY A 8 -5.17 -5.22 18.35
CA GLY A 8 -4.55 -3.93 18.06
C GLY A 8 -3.99 -3.26 19.31
N GLY A 9 -4.72 -3.28 20.43
CA GLY A 9 -4.30 -2.69 21.70
C GLY A 9 -3.08 -3.39 22.32
N LEU A 10 -3.03 -4.73 22.25
CA LEU A 10 -1.84 -5.48 22.68
C LEU A 10 -0.60 -5.09 21.87
N ALA A 11 -0.78 -4.92 20.55
CA ALA A 11 0.29 -4.52 19.67
C ALA A 11 0.73 -3.07 19.92
N CYS A 12 -0.20 -2.15 20.20
CA CYS A 12 0.09 -0.79 20.67
C CYS A 12 0.96 -0.79 21.93
N LYS A 13 0.57 -1.54 22.95
CA LYS A 13 1.34 -1.60 24.19
C LYS A 13 2.74 -2.18 23.98
N SER A 14 2.85 -3.18 23.11
CA SER A 14 4.14 -3.74 22.71
C SER A 14 5.01 -2.71 21.98
N LEU A 15 4.41 -1.88 21.11
CA LEU A 15 5.10 -0.81 20.40
C LEU A 15 5.58 0.30 21.33
N GLU A 16 4.79 0.65 22.36
CA GLU A 16 5.19 1.60 23.41
C GLU A 16 6.47 1.13 24.10
N TYR A 17 6.50 -0.11 24.62
CA TYR A 17 7.70 -0.68 25.24
C TYR A 17 8.90 -0.72 24.28
N LEU A 18 8.68 -1.11 23.02
CA LEU A 18 9.75 -1.10 22.01
C LEU A 18 10.27 0.31 21.74
N LYS A 19 9.40 1.31 21.74
CA LYS A 19 9.80 2.70 21.50
C LYS A 19 10.60 3.26 22.67
N ASP A 20 10.24 2.91 23.90
CA ASP A 20 10.94 3.33 25.11
C ASP A 20 12.33 2.69 25.21
N GLU A 21 12.43 1.38 25.00
CA GLU A 21 13.71 0.65 25.08
C GLU A 21 14.63 0.93 23.87
N TYR A 22 14.05 1.08 22.67
CA TYR A 22 14.77 1.18 21.40
C TYR A 22 14.44 2.46 20.64
N SER A 23 14.46 3.60 21.34
CA SER A 23 14.07 4.91 20.80
C SER A 23 14.79 5.34 19.51
N ASN A 24 16.00 4.82 19.27
CA ASN A 24 16.83 5.07 18.09
C ASN A 24 16.54 4.15 16.89
N LYS A 25 15.67 3.14 17.05
CA LYS A 25 15.25 2.24 15.97
C LYS A 25 14.01 2.78 15.29
N ASN A 26 13.94 2.53 13.99
CA ASN A 26 12.78 2.87 13.19
C ASN A 26 11.71 1.79 13.33
N ILE A 27 10.46 2.21 13.52
CA ILE A 27 9.29 1.34 13.61
C ILE A 27 8.38 1.66 12.44
N ILE A 28 8.14 0.67 11.58
CA ILE A 28 7.10 0.72 10.54
C ILE A 28 5.98 -0.22 10.97
N ALA A 29 4.77 0.32 11.12
CA ALA A 29 3.58 -0.47 11.44
C ALA A 29 2.70 -0.65 10.20
N MET A 30 2.09 -1.82 10.04
CA MET A 30 1.19 -2.11 8.91
C MET A 30 -0.13 -2.68 9.47
N PRO A 31 -1.06 -1.82 9.91
CA PRO A 31 -2.40 -2.25 10.31
C PRO A 31 -3.14 -2.83 9.10
N VAL A 32 -3.70 -4.03 9.26
CA VAL A 32 -4.41 -4.76 8.21
C VAL A 32 -5.87 -4.90 8.61
N MET A 33 -6.75 -4.47 7.70
CA MET A 33 -8.20 -4.55 7.84
C MET A 33 -8.69 -5.70 6.96
N SER A 34 -9.20 -6.76 7.57
CA SER A 34 -9.87 -7.83 6.85
C SER A 34 -11.25 -7.38 6.39
N ASN A 35 -11.64 -7.82 5.20
CA ASN A 35 -12.97 -7.60 4.66
C ASN A 35 -13.96 -8.72 5.01
N ASN A 36 -13.52 -9.75 5.74
CA ASN A 36 -14.37 -10.85 6.17
C ASN A 36 -15.20 -10.47 7.38
N TYR A 37 -16.14 -9.56 7.15
CA TYR A 37 -17.23 -9.29 8.10
C TYR A 37 -18.08 -10.55 8.21
N ILE A 38 -18.07 -11.18 9.39
CA ILE A 38 -19.05 -12.22 9.71
C ILE A 38 -20.44 -11.59 9.57
N ILE A 39 -21.29 -12.16 8.72
CA ILE A 39 -22.66 -11.67 8.54
C ILE A 39 -23.36 -11.71 9.89
N GLY A 40 -23.75 -10.53 10.40
CA GLY A 40 -24.38 -10.40 11.70
C GLY A 40 -23.42 -10.15 12.86
N ASP A 41 -22.16 -9.74 12.61
CA ASP A 41 -21.29 -9.28 13.70
C ASP A 41 -21.87 -8.01 14.36
N GLU A 42 -22.44 -8.19 15.55
CA GLU A 42 -23.01 -7.12 16.36
C GLU A 42 -21.97 -6.06 16.78
N ASN A 43 -20.68 -6.41 16.69
CA ASN A 43 -19.54 -5.57 17.05
C ASN A 43 -18.89 -4.85 15.86
N SER A 44 -19.44 -4.96 14.64
CA SER A 44 -18.85 -4.29 13.47
C SER A 44 -18.74 -2.76 13.63
N GLU A 45 -19.61 -2.16 14.46
CA GLU A 45 -19.55 -0.74 14.81
C GLU A 45 -18.30 -0.38 15.64
N LEU A 46 -17.75 -1.33 16.42
CA LEU A 46 -16.55 -1.12 17.24
C LEU A 46 -15.25 -1.15 16.41
N TYR A 47 -15.31 -1.56 15.15
CA TYR A 47 -14.11 -1.61 14.30
C TYR A 47 -13.53 -0.22 14.05
N ALA A 48 -14.38 0.79 13.88
CA ALA A 48 -13.97 2.18 13.77
C ALA A 48 -13.27 2.66 15.05
N VAL A 49 -13.81 2.28 16.22
CA VAL A 49 -13.25 2.60 17.54
C VAL A 49 -11.88 1.94 17.75
N ASN A 50 -11.77 0.65 17.44
CA ASN A 50 -10.51 -0.07 17.55
C ASN A 50 -9.46 0.51 16.61
N THR A 51 -9.86 0.84 15.38
CA THR A 51 -8.98 1.46 14.38
C THR A 51 -8.56 2.87 14.80
N SER A 52 -9.46 3.69 15.37
CA SER A 52 -9.15 5.05 15.82
C SER A 52 -8.14 5.06 16.96
N LEU A 53 -8.35 4.20 17.96
CA LEU A 53 -7.42 4.01 19.08
C LEU A 53 -6.05 3.54 18.58
N LEU A 54 -6.05 2.55 17.69
CA LEU A 54 -4.83 2.04 17.09
C LEU A 54 -4.09 3.14 16.33
N PHE A 55 -4.75 3.90 15.46
CA PHE A 55 -4.09 4.91 14.65
C PHE A 55 -3.49 6.01 15.51
N SER A 56 -4.19 6.50 16.53
CA SER A 56 -3.64 7.48 17.47
C SER A 56 -2.36 6.96 18.12
N SER A 57 -2.39 5.72 18.63
CA SER A 57 -1.22 5.09 19.23
C SER A 57 -0.07 4.86 18.22
N LEU A 58 -0.37 4.50 16.98
CA LEU A 58 0.64 4.36 15.93
C LEU A 58 1.29 5.71 15.58
N PHE A 59 0.55 6.81 15.61
CA PHE A 59 1.12 8.14 15.41
C PHE A 59 2.14 8.49 16.49
N GLU A 60 1.95 8.03 17.72
CA GLU A 60 2.88 8.28 18.82
C GLU A 60 4.11 7.37 18.75
N HIS A 61 3.90 6.05 18.64
CA HIS A 61 4.96 5.06 18.85
C HIS A 61 5.63 4.56 17.57
N SER A 62 5.10 4.86 16.38
CA SER A 62 5.74 4.50 15.10
C SER A 62 6.44 5.68 14.42
N ASN A 63 7.37 5.37 13.52
CA ASN A 63 7.96 6.37 12.62
C ASN A 63 7.10 6.56 11.37
N MET A 64 6.45 5.49 10.92
CA MET A 64 5.55 5.46 9.78
C MET A 64 4.58 4.31 9.98
N PHE A 65 3.34 4.46 9.54
CA PHE A 65 2.42 3.34 9.44
C PHE A 65 1.64 3.35 8.13
N VAL A 66 1.31 2.14 7.68
CA VAL A 66 0.72 1.89 6.36
C VAL A 66 -0.55 1.07 6.55
N PRO A 67 -1.74 1.71 6.56
CA PRO A 67 -3.01 1.00 6.59
C PRO A 67 -3.22 0.16 5.33
N LEU A 68 -3.60 -1.10 5.50
CA LEU A 68 -3.77 -2.05 4.41
C LEU A 68 -5.16 -2.67 4.42
N SER A 69 -5.82 -2.66 3.26
CA SER A 69 -7.15 -3.21 3.05
C SER A 69 -7.35 -3.51 1.56
N THR A 70 -8.01 -4.62 1.23
CA THR A 70 -8.55 -4.85 -0.13
C THR A 70 -9.96 -4.28 -0.29
N SER A 71 -10.54 -3.73 0.78
CA SER A 71 -11.82 -3.03 0.80
C SER A 71 -11.60 -1.54 0.89
N ASP A 72 -12.35 -0.77 0.10
CA ASP A 72 -12.30 0.70 0.15
C ASP A 72 -12.74 1.23 1.51
N GLY A 73 -13.62 0.49 2.21
CA GLY A 73 -14.19 0.90 3.49
C GLY A 73 -13.30 0.68 4.71
N GLY A 74 -12.33 -0.25 4.63
CA GLY A 74 -11.40 -0.56 5.72
C GLY A 74 -12.09 -1.04 7.00
N TRP A 75 -12.42 -0.11 7.90
CA TRP A 75 -13.13 -0.35 9.15
C TRP A 75 -14.65 -0.38 9.01
N VAL A 76 -15.19 0.12 7.89
CA VAL A 76 -16.62 0.03 7.56
C VAL A 76 -16.85 -0.95 6.42
N LYS A 77 -17.93 -1.73 6.54
CA LYS A 77 -18.38 -2.63 5.47
C LYS A 77 -18.63 -1.84 4.18
N SER A 78 -17.93 -2.24 3.11
CA SER A 78 -18.06 -1.64 1.78
C SER A 78 -18.46 -2.68 0.74
N GLN A 79 -19.18 -2.24 -0.29
CA GLN A 79 -19.42 -3.04 -1.49
C GLN A 79 -18.31 -2.85 -2.53
N LYS A 80 -17.52 -1.78 -2.40
CA LYS A 80 -16.41 -1.48 -3.31
C LYS A 80 -15.13 -2.11 -2.79
N HIS A 81 -14.54 -2.94 -3.64
CA HIS A 81 -13.34 -3.71 -3.35
C HIS A 81 -12.27 -3.40 -4.39
N LEU A 82 -11.03 -3.70 -4.06
CA LEU A 82 -9.91 -3.62 -4.97
C LEU A 82 -10.21 -4.45 -6.22
N SER A 83 -9.98 -3.89 -7.40
CA SER A 83 -10.06 -4.61 -8.67
C SER A 83 -8.70 -4.49 -9.32
N LEU A 84 -8.06 -5.63 -9.59
CA LEU A 84 -6.77 -5.68 -10.26
C LEU A 84 -6.94 -6.38 -11.60
N ASP A 85 -6.45 -5.75 -12.66
CA ASP A 85 -6.51 -6.33 -13.99
C ASP A 85 -5.80 -7.69 -14.01
N TYR A 86 -6.39 -8.64 -14.74
CA TYR A 86 -5.90 -10.01 -14.87
C TYR A 86 -5.89 -10.85 -13.59
N LEU A 87 -6.51 -10.38 -12.49
CA LEU A 87 -6.75 -11.17 -11.27
C LEU A 87 -8.24 -11.48 -11.08
N CYS A 88 -8.52 -12.76 -10.84
CA CYS A 88 -9.83 -13.30 -10.50
C CYS A 88 -9.81 -13.76 -9.04
N TYR A 89 -9.65 -12.82 -8.10
CA TYR A 89 -9.65 -13.11 -6.68
C TYR A 89 -11.06 -12.99 -6.07
N LYS A 90 -11.23 -13.55 -4.87
CA LYS A 90 -12.51 -13.59 -4.17
C LYS A 90 -12.37 -12.79 -2.88
N ASN A 91 -13.17 -11.73 -2.75
CA ASN A 91 -13.09 -10.80 -1.63
C ASN A 91 -13.52 -11.41 -0.29
N GLU A 92 -14.28 -12.52 -0.32
CA GLU A 92 -14.74 -13.21 0.89
C GLU A 92 -13.69 -14.20 1.45
N LEU A 93 -12.55 -14.36 0.77
CA LEU A 93 -11.49 -15.26 1.19
C LEU A 93 -10.29 -14.45 1.65
N ASP A 94 -10.05 -14.40 2.97
CA ASP A 94 -8.85 -13.78 3.54
C ASP A 94 -7.57 -14.36 2.94
N TYR A 95 -7.58 -15.63 2.53
CA TYR A 95 -6.46 -16.24 1.83
C TYR A 95 -6.10 -15.51 0.52
N HIS A 96 -7.11 -15.06 -0.24
CA HIS A 96 -6.91 -14.31 -1.49
C HIS A 96 -6.47 -12.87 -1.19
N SER A 97 -7.18 -12.17 -0.30
CA SER A 97 -6.84 -10.80 0.06
C SER A 97 -5.46 -10.70 0.72
N SER A 98 -5.12 -11.62 1.62
CA SER A 98 -3.81 -11.68 2.26
C SER A 98 -2.69 -11.95 1.27
N ALA A 99 -2.92 -12.77 0.24
CA ALA A 99 -1.91 -12.98 -0.80
C ALA A 99 -1.61 -11.69 -1.58
N ILE A 100 -2.63 -10.88 -1.89
CA ILE A 100 -2.46 -9.59 -2.56
C ILE A 100 -1.72 -8.59 -1.64
N LEU A 101 -2.17 -8.45 -0.39
CA LEU A 101 -1.53 -7.54 0.57
C LEU A 101 -0.08 -7.96 0.88
N ALA A 102 0.17 -9.26 1.05
CA ALA A 102 1.53 -9.78 1.23
C ALA A 102 2.40 -9.54 0.00
N SER A 103 1.85 -9.62 -1.21
CA SER A 103 2.58 -9.29 -2.44
C SER A 103 2.99 -7.82 -2.49
N ALA A 104 2.12 -6.93 -2.01
CA ALA A 104 2.41 -5.50 -1.89
C ALA A 104 3.52 -5.28 -0.87
N ILE A 105 3.36 -5.80 0.35
CA ILE A 105 4.38 -5.69 1.40
C ILE A 105 5.71 -6.25 0.90
N ASP A 106 5.73 -7.46 0.33
CA ASP A 106 6.97 -8.03 -0.19
C ASP A 106 7.59 -7.09 -1.23
N THR A 107 6.81 -6.54 -2.15
CA THR A 107 7.31 -5.68 -3.22
C THR A 107 7.78 -4.31 -2.75
N PHE A 108 6.94 -3.49 -2.11
CA PHE A 108 7.35 -2.13 -1.72
C PHE A 108 8.44 -2.10 -0.65
N THR A 109 8.58 -3.17 0.16
CA THR A 109 9.66 -3.24 1.15
C THR A 109 11.01 -3.67 0.57
N LEU A 110 11.06 -4.18 -0.67
CA LEU A 110 12.35 -4.54 -1.30
C LEU A 110 13.31 -3.36 -1.37
N GLY A 111 12.79 -2.13 -1.53
CA GLY A 111 13.57 -0.90 -1.61
C GLY A 111 14.45 -0.61 -0.39
N TYR A 112 14.19 -1.27 0.76
CA TYR A 112 15.05 -1.21 1.94
C TYR A 112 15.46 -2.58 2.50
N ARG A 113 14.93 -3.69 1.97
CA ARG A 113 15.36 -5.05 2.32
C ARG A 113 16.52 -5.54 1.46
N SER A 114 16.65 -5.05 0.23
CA SER A 114 17.72 -5.48 -0.67
C SER A 114 19.07 -4.88 -0.29
N ARG A 115 20.15 -5.63 -0.54
CA ARG A 115 21.53 -5.24 -0.22
C ARG A 115 22.16 -4.34 -1.29
N SER A 116 21.59 -4.26 -2.49
CA SER A 116 22.13 -3.54 -3.63
C SER A 116 21.37 -2.22 -3.87
N ASP A 117 22.07 -1.09 -3.85
CA ASP A 117 21.60 0.25 -4.27
C ASP A 117 20.21 0.66 -3.74
N CYS A 118 19.97 0.33 -2.47
CA CYS A 118 18.69 0.53 -1.79
C CYS A 118 18.81 1.52 -0.62
N GLY A 119 17.70 2.19 -0.31
CA GLY A 119 17.63 3.09 0.84
C GLY A 119 17.63 2.31 2.15
N SER A 120 18.04 2.94 3.25
CA SER A 120 17.78 2.36 4.57
C SER A 120 16.31 2.53 4.95
N MET A 121 15.77 1.66 5.81
CA MET A 121 14.42 1.83 6.37
C MET A 121 14.24 3.21 7.03
N LYS A 122 15.33 3.77 7.61
CA LYS A 122 15.33 5.13 8.16
C LYS A 122 15.16 6.19 7.07
N THR A 123 15.90 6.07 5.98
CA THR A 123 15.81 6.97 4.82
C THR A 123 14.40 6.93 4.22
N GLU A 124 13.83 5.74 4.12
CA GLU A 124 12.47 5.52 3.62
C GLU A 124 11.43 6.25 4.48
N CYS A 125 11.45 6.05 5.80
CA CYS A 125 10.57 6.78 6.72
C CYS A 125 10.77 8.29 6.59
N THR A 126 12.01 8.78 6.65
CA THR A 126 12.29 10.23 6.58
C THR A 126 11.76 10.86 5.29
N ARG A 127 11.84 10.16 4.16
CA ARG A 127 11.33 10.64 2.88
C ARG A 127 9.80 10.65 2.84
N LEU A 128 9.18 9.57 3.30
CA LEU A 128 7.74 9.36 3.19
C LEU A 128 6.93 10.03 4.31
N THR A 129 7.55 10.55 5.36
CA THR A 129 6.84 11.21 6.47
C THR A 129 7.25 12.67 6.67
N PRO A 130 7.18 13.54 5.64
CA PRO A 130 7.47 14.95 5.81
C PRO A 130 6.43 15.61 6.72
N LEU A 131 6.82 16.66 7.45
CA LEU A 131 5.89 17.53 8.19
C LEU A 131 4.96 16.77 9.17
N GLY A 132 5.46 15.72 9.83
CA GLY A 132 4.67 14.95 10.80
C GLY A 132 3.65 13.98 10.19
N ARG A 133 3.61 13.84 8.85
CA ARG A 133 2.70 12.94 8.13
C ARG A 133 3.14 11.48 8.24
N LYS A 134 2.83 10.79 9.34
CA LYS A 134 3.27 9.40 9.60
C LYS A 134 2.41 8.31 8.95
N ALA A 135 1.15 8.58 8.65
CA ALA A 135 0.29 7.69 7.87
C ALA A 135 0.63 7.79 6.38
N VAL A 136 0.86 6.65 5.75
CA VAL A 136 1.25 6.54 4.34
C VAL A 136 0.36 5.50 3.67
N SER A 137 -0.19 5.81 2.49
CA SER A 137 -1.00 4.85 1.75
C SER A 137 -0.11 3.93 0.91
N ALA A 138 -0.59 2.71 0.66
CA ALA A 138 0.08 1.74 -0.20
C ALA A 138 -0.72 1.48 -1.46
N SER A 139 -0.04 0.95 -2.48
CA SER A 139 -0.63 0.55 -3.75
C SER A 139 -0.01 -0.73 -4.30
N ILE A 140 -0.73 -1.41 -5.18
CA ILE A 140 -0.19 -2.52 -5.96
C ILE A 140 -0.88 -2.66 -7.32
N GLN A 141 -0.13 -3.17 -8.29
CA GLN A 141 -0.64 -3.88 -9.45
C GLN A 141 0.21 -5.13 -9.66
N LEU A 142 -0.47 -6.27 -9.74
CA LEU A 142 0.09 -7.58 -10.08
C LEU A 142 -0.98 -8.34 -10.88
N PRO A 143 -0.65 -9.00 -12.00
CA PRO A 143 0.56 -8.74 -12.77
C PRO A 143 0.57 -7.29 -13.27
N LEU A 144 1.74 -6.77 -13.65
CA LEU A 144 1.85 -5.40 -14.18
C LEU A 144 0.99 -5.17 -15.45
N GLY A 145 0.64 -6.24 -16.17
CA GLY A 145 0.01 -6.15 -17.49
C GLY A 145 1.02 -6.03 -18.63
N PHE A 146 2.28 -6.38 -18.38
CA PHE A 146 3.36 -6.34 -19.35
C PHE A 146 3.33 -7.56 -20.29
N GLU A 147 3.37 -7.34 -21.62
CA GLU A 147 3.37 -8.42 -22.60
C GLU A 147 4.75 -9.07 -22.78
N SER A 148 4.79 -10.37 -23.05
CA SER A 148 6.04 -11.16 -23.12
C SER A 148 7.06 -10.71 -24.17
N LYS A 149 6.62 -10.00 -25.22
CA LYS A 149 7.47 -9.53 -26.32
C LYS A 149 7.53 -8.00 -26.40
N SER A 150 6.98 -7.31 -25.41
CA SER A 150 7.02 -5.85 -25.33
C SER A 150 8.29 -5.38 -24.63
N ASN A 151 8.50 -4.06 -24.62
CA ASN A 151 9.56 -3.40 -23.88
C ASN A 151 8.96 -2.32 -22.96
N LEU A 152 9.71 -1.92 -21.95
CA LEU A 152 9.26 -1.00 -20.91
C LEU A 152 8.91 0.38 -21.46
N LEU A 153 9.70 0.89 -22.42
CA LEU A 153 9.42 2.19 -23.02
C LEU A 153 8.05 2.23 -23.69
N ASP A 154 7.78 1.26 -24.58
CA ASP A 154 6.50 1.18 -25.31
C ASP A 154 5.33 0.97 -24.34
N PHE A 155 5.49 0.06 -23.37
CA PHE A 155 4.49 -0.18 -22.32
C PHE A 155 4.13 1.12 -21.58
N LEU A 156 5.14 1.89 -21.14
CA LEU A 156 4.90 3.14 -20.41
C LEU A 156 4.28 4.23 -21.29
N GLN A 157 4.63 4.30 -22.57
CA GLN A 157 4.04 5.26 -23.52
C GLN A 157 2.55 5.00 -23.77
N GLU A 158 2.13 3.74 -23.78
CA GLU A 158 0.73 3.35 -23.97
C GLU A 158 -0.06 3.36 -22.65
N SER A 159 0.63 3.28 -21.52
CA SER A 159 0.02 3.23 -20.19
C SER A 159 -0.53 4.59 -19.75
N LYS A 160 -1.63 4.55 -18.99
CA LYS A 160 -2.19 5.71 -18.28
C LYS A 160 -1.95 5.54 -16.79
N LEU A 161 -1.62 6.64 -16.11
CA LEU A 161 -1.54 6.64 -14.65
C LEU A 161 -2.93 6.57 -14.00
N PRO A 162 -3.02 6.02 -12.76
CA PRO A 162 -1.95 5.30 -12.06
C PRO A 162 -1.70 3.90 -12.65
N LEU A 163 -0.43 3.43 -12.62
CA LEU A 163 -0.09 2.04 -13.02
C LEU A 163 -0.47 1.00 -11.95
N TRP A 164 -1.09 1.45 -10.87
CA TRP A 164 -1.37 0.68 -9.67
C TRP A 164 -2.71 1.09 -9.06
N GLN A 165 -3.22 0.24 -8.18
CA GLN A 165 -4.44 0.50 -7.42
C GLN A 165 -4.11 0.68 -5.94
N PRO A 166 -4.79 1.61 -5.23
CA PRO A 166 -4.59 1.80 -3.81
C PRO A 166 -5.08 0.57 -3.03
N ILE A 167 -4.34 0.23 -1.97
CA ILE A 167 -4.68 -0.82 -1.01
C ILE A 167 -4.70 -0.28 0.42
N SER A 168 -4.82 1.03 0.57
CA SER A 168 -5.18 1.68 1.83
C SER A 168 -6.61 2.16 1.73
N PRO A 169 -7.42 1.97 2.79
CA PRO A 169 -8.82 2.34 2.79
C PRO A 169 -8.97 3.85 2.58
N ARG A 170 -9.98 4.26 1.80
CA ARG A 170 -10.33 5.69 1.60
C ARG A 170 -9.18 6.58 1.11
N CYS A 171 -8.16 6.00 0.48
CA CYS A 171 -7.04 6.75 -0.06
C CYS A 171 -6.96 6.62 -1.58
N ILE A 172 -6.48 7.68 -2.21
CA ILE A 172 -5.99 7.69 -3.58
C ILE A 172 -4.48 7.96 -3.58
N THR A 173 -3.80 7.60 -4.66
CA THR A 173 -2.34 7.78 -4.80
C THR A 173 -1.96 9.08 -5.50
N GLU A 174 -2.94 9.78 -6.09
CA GLU A 174 -2.73 11.07 -6.74
C GLU A 174 -2.39 12.17 -5.72
N MET A 175 -1.79 13.26 -6.20
CA MET A 175 -1.42 14.43 -5.38
C MET A 175 -0.54 14.06 -4.18
N SER A 176 0.32 13.05 -4.34
CA SER A 176 1.28 12.68 -3.29
C SER A 176 2.36 13.75 -3.14
N VAL A 177 2.77 14.03 -1.91
CA VAL A 177 3.90 14.95 -1.66
C VAL A 177 5.22 14.20 -1.71
N ALA A 178 5.20 12.93 -1.31
CA ALA A 178 6.31 12.01 -1.39
C ALA A 178 5.79 10.62 -1.77
N GLN A 179 6.56 9.89 -2.58
CA GLN A 179 6.28 8.51 -2.90
C GLN A 179 7.56 7.71 -3.13
N THR A 180 7.45 6.42 -2.87
CA THR A 180 8.43 5.41 -3.27
C THR A 180 7.70 4.34 -4.06
N VAL A 181 8.20 4.02 -5.24
CA VAL A 181 7.63 3.00 -6.13
C VAL A 181 8.66 1.91 -6.37
N VAL A 182 8.24 0.66 -6.26
CA VAL A 182 9.08 -0.50 -6.53
C VAL A 182 8.47 -1.30 -7.67
N LEU A 183 9.25 -1.48 -8.73
CA LEU A 183 8.95 -2.34 -9.87
C LEU A 183 9.82 -3.59 -9.83
N ARG A 184 9.25 -4.77 -10.07
CA ARG A 184 10.02 -6.01 -10.10
C ARG A 184 9.61 -6.97 -11.22
N GLY A 185 10.56 -7.80 -11.65
CA GLY A 185 10.36 -8.81 -12.68
C GLY A 185 10.55 -8.30 -14.12
N ILE A 186 11.05 -7.08 -14.29
CA ILE A 186 11.46 -6.51 -15.58
C ILE A 186 12.96 -6.23 -15.50
N ASN A 187 13.71 -6.72 -16.50
CA ASN A 187 15.16 -6.57 -16.55
C ASN A 187 15.59 -5.52 -17.58
N GLU A 188 16.85 -5.11 -17.53
CA GLU A 188 17.40 -4.07 -18.41
C GLU A 188 17.36 -4.43 -19.91
N LYS A 189 17.35 -5.73 -20.25
CA LYS A 189 17.23 -6.18 -21.65
C LYS A 189 15.83 -5.93 -22.22
N MET A 190 14.84 -5.71 -21.35
CA MET A 190 13.46 -5.38 -21.71
C MET A 190 13.20 -3.87 -21.76
N LEU A 191 14.22 -3.02 -21.61
CA LEU A 191 14.03 -1.55 -21.65
C LEU A 191 13.56 -1.05 -23.01
N TYR A 192 14.14 -1.60 -24.08
CA TYR A 192 13.95 -1.14 -25.45
C TYR A 192 13.67 -2.32 -26.38
N SER A 193 13.00 -2.05 -27.50
CA SER A 193 12.89 -3.00 -28.60
C SER A 193 14.27 -3.36 -29.17
N ASN A 194 14.41 -4.59 -29.70
CA ASN A 194 15.65 -5.03 -30.36
C ASN A 194 16.06 -4.15 -31.55
N ASN A 195 15.09 -3.49 -32.20
CA ASN A 195 15.31 -2.60 -33.35
C ASN A 195 15.38 -1.11 -32.96
N PHE A 196 15.58 -0.81 -31.68
CA PHE A 196 15.54 0.55 -31.17
C PHE A 196 16.69 1.40 -31.71
N ILE A 197 16.33 2.54 -32.32
CA ILE A 197 17.29 3.55 -32.79
C ILE A 197 17.26 4.70 -31.78
N ARG A 198 18.41 4.99 -31.16
CA ARG A 198 18.53 6.08 -30.20
C ARG A 198 18.35 7.43 -30.88
N ASP A 199 17.60 8.31 -30.23
CA ASP A 199 17.44 9.71 -30.59
C ASP A 199 18.00 10.52 -29.43
N SER A 200 19.06 11.28 -29.70
CA SER A 200 19.74 12.10 -28.69
C SER A 200 18.85 13.20 -28.12
N LYS A 201 17.72 13.52 -28.75
CA LYS A 201 16.77 14.52 -28.25
C LYS A 201 15.77 13.97 -27.24
N ASN A 202 15.52 12.65 -27.26
CA ASN A 202 14.54 12.04 -26.38
C ASN A 202 15.20 11.58 -25.07
N PRO A 203 14.87 12.17 -23.90
CA PRO A 203 15.50 11.81 -22.63
C PRO A 203 15.29 10.34 -22.25
N SER A 204 14.17 9.70 -22.65
CA SER A 204 13.94 8.28 -22.34
C SER A 204 14.91 7.35 -23.07
N HIS A 205 15.55 7.81 -24.15
CA HIS A 205 16.53 7.04 -24.91
C HIS A 205 17.91 7.01 -24.24
N HIS A 206 18.10 7.77 -23.16
CA HIS A 206 19.32 7.79 -22.35
C HIS A 206 19.23 6.96 -21.07
N CYS A 207 18.06 6.44 -20.73
CA CYS A 207 17.88 5.58 -19.56
C CYS A 207 18.66 4.26 -19.74
N THR A 208 19.47 3.90 -18.74
CA THR A 208 20.23 2.64 -18.75
C THR A 208 19.65 1.60 -17.80
N SER A 209 18.75 1.98 -16.90
CA SER A 209 18.10 1.09 -15.93
C SER A 209 16.58 1.22 -15.95
N VAL A 210 15.91 0.16 -15.48
CA VAL A 210 14.44 0.09 -15.32
C VAL A 210 13.94 1.17 -14.37
N SER A 211 14.64 1.39 -13.26
CA SER A 211 14.30 2.44 -12.29
C SER A 211 14.42 3.84 -12.88
N ALA A 212 15.46 4.11 -13.68
CA ALA A 212 15.64 5.41 -14.33
C ALA A 212 14.54 5.69 -15.35
N MET A 213 14.16 4.68 -16.15
CA MET A 213 13.07 4.80 -17.12
C MET A 213 11.73 5.08 -16.44
N LEU A 214 11.37 4.30 -15.41
CA LEU A 214 10.12 4.50 -14.68
C LEU A 214 10.10 5.83 -13.92
N LYS A 215 11.21 6.23 -13.31
CA LYS A 215 11.34 7.53 -12.63
C LYS A 215 11.16 8.70 -13.59
N LEU A 216 11.73 8.60 -14.80
CA LEU A 216 11.55 9.60 -15.84
C LEU A 216 10.08 9.67 -16.29
N TYR A 217 9.43 8.53 -16.54
CA TYR A 217 8.02 8.48 -16.90
C TYR A 217 7.13 9.15 -15.82
N LEU A 218 7.31 8.78 -14.55
CA LEU A 218 6.55 9.38 -13.45
C LEU A 218 6.77 10.90 -13.35
N SER A 219 7.98 11.40 -13.64
CA SER A 219 8.25 12.85 -13.61
C SER A 219 7.51 13.66 -14.68
N PHE A 220 7.04 13.02 -15.76
CA PHE A 220 6.23 13.68 -16.78
C PHE A 220 4.73 13.56 -16.54
N CYS A 221 4.30 12.48 -15.89
CA CYS A 221 2.89 12.14 -15.77
C CYS A 221 2.31 12.47 -14.38
N ASP A 222 3.15 12.62 -13.37
CA ASP A 222 2.74 12.77 -11.98
C ASP A 222 3.28 14.08 -11.37
N ASN A 223 2.46 14.72 -10.53
CA ASN A 223 2.81 16.00 -9.88
C ASN A 223 3.50 15.79 -8.51
N VAL A 224 3.97 14.57 -8.24
CA VAL A 224 4.58 14.22 -6.96
C VAL A 224 5.97 14.81 -6.83
N ARG A 225 6.17 15.58 -5.76
CA ARG A 225 7.40 16.35 -5.57
C ARG A 225 8.62 15.49 -5.26
N MET A 226 8.45 14.47 -4.42
CA MET A 226 9.54 13.60 -3.99
C MET A 226 9.27 12.17 -4.41
N THR A 227 9.76 11.77 -5.58
CA THR A 227 9.59 10.41 -6.10
C THR A 227 10.91 9.63 -6.04
N GLU A 228 10.89 8.48 -5.37
CA GLU A 228 11.94 7.48 -5.47
C GLU A 228 11.45 6.23 -6.18
N VAL A 229 12.32 5.62 -7.00
CA VAL A 229 11.97 4.42 -7.74
C VAL A 229 13.06 3.38 -7.59
N TYR A 230 12.66 2.18 -7.18
CA TYR A 230 13.50 1.00 -7.16
C TYR A 230 13.03 0.00 -8.21
N ALA A 231 13.98 -0.69 -8.84
CA ALA A 231 13.69 -1.73 -9.81
C ALA A 231 14.52 -2.98 -9.52
N PHE A 232 13.90 -4.15 -9.63
CA PHE A 232 14.56 -5.43 -9.39
C PHE A 232 14.25 -6.46 -10.47
N ASP A 233 15.27 -7.14 -10.97
CA ASP A 233 15.11 -8.23 -11.93
C ASP A 233 14.30 -9.42 -11.36
N SER A 234 14.34 -9.60 -10.03
CA SER A 234 13.65 -10.70 -9.36
C SER A 234 12.13 -10.53 -9.40
N SER A 235 11.43 -11.39 -10.14
CA SER A 235 9.96 -11.49 -10.11
C SER A 235 9.43 -11.91 -8.74
N LEU A 236 8.17 -11.60 -8.45
CA LEU A 236 7.45 -12.11 -7.28
C LEU A 236 7.21 -13.61 -7.46
N GLU A 237 7.50 -14.43 -6.45
CA GLU A 237 7.21 -15.87 -6.49
C GLU A 237 5.75 -16.11 -6.10
N THR A 238 5.01 -16.80 -6.96
CA THR A 238 3.57 -17.06 -6.81
C THR A 238 3.25 -18.55 -6.88
N ILE A 239 4.20 -19.38 -6.44
CA ILE A 239 4.01 -20.82 -6.23
C ILE A 239 3.26 -21.08 -4.92
N ALA A 240 2.84 -22.32 -4.67
CA ALA A 240 2.16 -22.69 -3.43
C ALA A 240 2.97 -22.22 -2.19
N PRO A 241 2.33 -21.59 -1.20
CA PRO A 241 0.89 -21.47 -0.96
C PRO A 241 0.25 -20.17 -1.51
N PHE A 242 0.67 -19.66 -2.66
CA PHE A 242 -0.03 -18.55 -3.32
C PHE A 242 -1.33 -19.05 -3.99
N PRO A 243 -2.46 -18.32 -3.88
CA PRO A 243 -3.72 -18.72 -4.50
C PRO A 243 -3.65 -18.62 -6.03
N ASN A 244 -4.24 -19.58 -6.74
CA ASN A 244 -4.32 -19.53 -8.21
C ASN A 244 -5.42 -18.56 -8.67
N ILE A 245 -5.14 -17.26 -8.56
CA ILE A 245 -6.07 -16.15 -8.85
C ILE A 245 -5.73 -15.41 -10.13
N PHE A 246 -4.72 -15.84 -10.88
CA PHE A 246 -4.37 -15.21 -12.15
C PHE A 246 -5.29 -15.66 -13.27
N SER A 247 -5.66 -14.71 -14.13
CA SER A 247 -6.42 -15.02 -15.35
C SER A 247 -5.62 -15.94 -16.28
N GLN A 248 -6.33 -16.55 -17.23
CA GLN A 248 -5.76 -17.45 -18.23
C GLN A 248 -4.84 -16.74 -19.26
N TYR A 249 -4.85 -15.41 -19.32
CA TYR A 249 -4.00 -14.61 -20.21
C TYR A 249 -2.59 -14.38 -19.63
N VAL A 250 -2.37 -14.73 -18.37
CA VAL A 250 -1.08 -14.58 -17.69
C VAL A 250 -0.31 -15.89 -17.83
N ASN A 251 0.87 -15.84 -18.43
CA ASN A 251 1.74 -17.01 -18.59
C ASN A 251 2.44 -17.38 -17.27
N GLN A 252 3.21 -18.47 -17.27
CA GLN A 252 3.91 -18.99 -16.08
C GLN A 252 4.95 -18.01 -15.48
N HIS A 253 5.35 -16.99 -16.24
CA HIS A 253 6.34 -15.99 -15.87
C HIS A 253 5.73 -14.62 -15.50
N GLY A 254 4.39 -14.50 -15.54
CA GLY A 254 3.70 -13.29 -15.10
C GLY A 254 3.57 -12.22 -16.17
N PHE A 255 3.73 -12.60 -17.45
CA PHE A 255 3.54 -11.74 -18.60
C PHE A 255 2.22 -12.07 -19.30
N LEU A 256 1.68 -11.07 -20.01
CA LEU A 256 0.49 -11.25 -20.83
C LEU A 256 0.84 -11.96 -22.15
N GLU A 257 -0.07 -12.82 -22.58
CA GLU A 257 -0.08 -13.48 -23.88
C GLU A 257 -1.48 -13.46 -24.49
N SER A 258 -1.55 -13.46 -25.82
CA SER A 258 -2.81 -13.56 -26.56
C SER A 258 -3.44 -14.95 -26.49
N THR A 259 -2.63 -15.96 -26.19
CA THR A 259 -3.04 -17.37 -26.08
C THR A 259 -3.30 -17.75 -24.63
N TYR A 260 -4.33 -18.57 -24.40
CA TYR A 260 -4.64 -19.04 -23.05
C TYR A 260 -3.59 -20.00 -22.52
N ARG A 261 -3.14 -19.74 -21.29
CA ARG A 261 -2.36 -20.68 -20.49
C ARG A 261 -3.17 -21.95 -20.23
N SER A 262 -2.51 -23.10 -20.32
CA SER A 262 -3.12 -24.39 -19.96
C SER A 262 -3.69 -24.37 -18.54
N ALA A 263 -4.87 -24.95 -18.34
CA ALA A 263 -5.52 -25.04 -17.03
C ALA A 263 -4.67 -25.77 -15.96
N THR A 264 -3.73 -26.62 -16.38
CA THR A 264 -2.82 -27.36 -15.49
C THR A 264 -1.53 -26.59 -15.15
N SER A 265 -1.21 -25.55 -15.90
CA SER A 265 -0.06 -24.69 -15.65
C SER A 265 -0.43 -23.66 -14.58
N VAL A 266 0.51 -23.27 -13.73
CA VAL A 266 0.32 -22.21 -12.72
C VAL A 266 1.24 -21.03 -13.03
N VAL A 267 0.84 -19.84 -12.61
CA VAL A 267 1.72 -18.67 -12.64
C VAL A 267 2.72 -18.82 -11.49
N ALA A 268 3.96 -19.18 -11.81
CA ALA A 268 5.00 -19.43 -10.81
C ALA A 268 5.74 -18.15 -10.42
N LYS A 269 5.80 -17.18 -11.34
CA LYS A 269 6.42 -15.88 -11.14
C LYS A 269 5.52 -14.78 -11.67
N CYS A 270 5.57 -13.61 -11.05
CA CYS A 270 4.74 -12.47 -11.42
C CYS A 270 5.55 -11.16 -11.49
N THR A 271 5.27 -10.34 -12.49
CA THR A 271 5.70 -8.93 -12.50
C THR A 271 4.80 -8.14 -11.57
N ALA A 272 5.37 -7.25 -10.77
CA ALA A 272 4.58 -6.46 -9.84
C ALA A 272 5.15 -5.05 -9.71
N ILE A 273 4.26 -4.09 -9.57
CA ILE A 273 4.58 -2.73 -9.15
C ILE A 273 3.82 -2.43 -7.87
N SER A 274 4.49 -1.86 -6.89
CA SER A 274 3.88 -1.51 -5.61
C SER A 274 4.55 -0.28 -5.05
N GLY A 275 3.79 0.60 -4.41
CA GLY A 275 4.30 1.86 -3.91
C GLY A 275 3.76 2.24 -2.55
N LEU A 276 4.48 3.18 -1.94
CA LEU A 276 4.10 3.90 -0.73
C LEU A 276 3.93 5.38 -1.09
N HIS A 277 2.83 5.98 -0.67
CA HIS A 277 2.38 7.28 -1.12
C HIS A 277 1.94 8.11 0.09
N ASN A 278 2.60 9.24 0.31
CA ASN A 278 2.13 10.23 1.25
C ASN A 278 1.23 11.22 0.51
N SER A 279 -0.07 10.93 0.45
CA SER A 279 -1.05 11.74 -0.27
C SER A 279 -1.93 12.56 0.65
N ASN A 280 -2.43 13.69 0.14
CA ASN A 280 -3.37 14.53 0.88
C ASN A 280 -4.70 13.79 1.16
N SER A 281 -5.05 12.77 0.38
CA SER A 281 -6.23 11.93 0.64
C SER A 281 -6.16 11.15 1.95
N THR A 282 -4.97 11.00 2.53
CA THR A 282 -4.80 10.46 3.90
C THR A 282 -5.54 11.33 4.93
N ARG A 283 -5.71 12.64 4.66
CA ARG A 283 -6.57 13.53 5.46
C ARG A 283 -8.00 13.02 5.50
N ASP A 284 -8.55 12.71 4.33
CA ASP A 284 -9.94 12.28 4.18
C ASP A 284 -10.14 10.93 4.86
N MET A 285 -9.19 10.00 4.73
CA MET A 285 -9.19 8.74 5.49
C MET A 285 -9.25 8.97 7.00
N LEU A 286 -8.45 9.88 7.56
CA LEU A 286 -8.43 10.18 9.00
C LEU A 286 -9.73 10.84 9.47
N ILE A 287 -10.28 11.77 8.68
CA ILE A 287 -11.55 12.44 8.98
C ILE A 287 -12.72 11.45 8.90
N GLU A 288 -12.75 10.57 7.91
CA GLU A 288 -13.78 9.54 7.79
C GLU A 288 -13.70 8.54 8.95
N LEU A 289 -12.50 8.13 9.36
CA LEU A 289 -12.31 7.26 10.53
C LEU A 289 -12.85 7.92 11.80
N GLN A 290 -12.47 9.17 12.05
CA GLN A 290 -12.97 9.93 13.20
C GLN A 290 -14.49 10.06 13.16
N THR A 291 -15.04 10.37 11.98
CA THR A 291 -16.48 10.57 11.78
C THR A 291 -17.24 9.28 12.06
N ASP A 292 -16.78 8.14 11.53
CA ASP A 292 -17.44 6.85 11.74
C ASP A 292 -17.30 6.36 13.18
N SER A 293 -16.15 6.58 13.80
CA SER A 293 -15.93 6.26 15.22
C SER A 293 -16.83 7.08 16.14
N SER A 294 -17.04 8.38 15.84
CA SER A 294 -17.89 9.26 16.64
C SER A 294 -19.37 8.87 16.67
N LYS A 295 -19.85 8.11 15.66
CA LYS A 295 -21.25 7.66 15.56
C LYS A 295 -21.59 6.51 16.51
N VAL A 296 -20.58 5.86 17.10
CA VAL A 296 -20.79 4.69 17.96
C VAL A 296 -21.42 5.12 19.28
N LYS A 297 -22.54 4.49 19.64
CA LYS A 297 -23.30 4.82 20.85
C LYS A 297 -22.49 4.54 22.11
N CYS A 298 -22.47 5.48 23.05
CA CYS A 298 -21.81 5.31 24.36
C CYS A 298 -22.24 4.03 25.10
N SER A 299 -23.49 3.58 24.92
CA SER A 299 -23.99 2.35 25.54
C SER A 299 -23.30 1.08 25.05
N LYS A 300 -22.74 1.08 23.83
CA LYS A 300 -21.91 -0.03 23.32
C LYS A 300 -20.47 0.08 23.79
N LEU A 301 -20.00 1.31 24.01
CA LEU A 301 -18.65 1.56 24.49
C LEU A 301 -18.47 1.26 25.98
N SER A 302 -19.54 1.24 26.78
CA SER A 302 -19.48 0.92 28.21
C SER A 302 -18.83 -0.43 28.52
N HIS A 303 -18.99 -1.43 27.64
CA HIS A 303 -18.30 -2.72 27.77
C HIS A 303 -16.79 -2.62 27.51
N VAL A 304 -16.36 -1.68 26.66
CA VAL A 304 -14.96 -1.39 26.34
C VAL A 304 -14.32 -0.57 27.47
N PHE A 305 -15.04 0.42 27.99
CA PHE A 305 -14.57 1.33 29.04
C PHE A 305 -14.57 0.75 30.47
N ASN A 306 -15.01 -0.49 30.65
CA ASN A 306 -14.84 -1.20 31.92
C ASN A 306 -13.37 -1.64 32.16
N TYR A 307 -12.47 -1.44 31.18
CA TYR A 307 -11.08 -1.92 31.18
C TYR A 307 -10.07 -0.79 30.90
N GLU A 308 -10.00 0.20 31.81
CA GLU A 308 -8.93 1.24 31.89
C GLU A 308 -8.95 2.41 30.89
N ILE A 309 -9.76 2.37 29.82
CA ILE A 309 -9.97 3.55 28.96
C ILE A 309 -11.22 4.28 29.46
N ASP A 310 -11.14 5.57 29.77
CA ASP A 310 -12.35 6.38 30.05
C ASP A 310 -12.89 7.03 28.76
N LEU A 311 -14.17 7.41 28.78
CA LEU A 311 -14.85 8.16 27.72
C LEU A 311 -14.10 9.44 27.34
N MET A 312 -13.37 10.04 28.28
CA MET A 312 -12.56 11.23 28.05
C MET A 312 -11.35 10.91 27.17
N ASP A 313 -10.60 9.85 27.47
CA ASP A 313 -9.43 9.42 26.68
C ASP A 313 -9.84 9.05 25.24
N TYR A 314 -11.02 8.45 25.09
CA TYR A 314 -11.56 8.16 23.77
C TYR A 314 -11.92 9.44 22.99
N LYS A 315 -12.50 10.44 23.63
CA LYS A 315 -12.77 11.74 22.97
C LYS A 315 -11.48 12.44 22.57
N GLU A 316 -10.48 12.42 23.44
CA GLU A 316 -9.15 12.95 23.16
C GLU A 316 -8.51 12.23 21.97
N THR A 317 -8.64 10.91 21.87
CA THR A 317 -8.21 10.13 20.69
C THR A 317 -8.84 10.67 19.40
N LEU A 318 -10.15 10.95 19.41
CA LEU A 318 -10.85 11.47 18.22
C LEU A 318 -10.38 12.88 17.87
N GLU A 319 -10.14 13.74 18.85
CA GLU A 319 -9.59 15.08 18.64
C GLU A 319 -8.16 15.01 18.08
N ASN A 320 -7.33 14.12 18.62
CA ASN A 320 -5.97 13.87 18.15
C ASN A 320 -5.96 13.45 16.67
N LEU A 321 -6.87 12.58 16.24
CA LEU A 321 -6.98 12.20 14.83
C LEU A 321 -7.29 13.40 13.92
N LEU A 322 -8.12 14.35 14.36
CA LEU A 322 -8.40 15.58 13.60
C LEU A 322 -7.15 16.45 13.49
N VAL A 323 -6.47 16.70 14.61
CA VAL A 323 -5.21 17.47 14.64
C VAL A 323 -4.17 16.82 13.72
N LEU A 324 -4.06 15.50 13.74
CA LEU A 324 -3.13 14.75 12.89
C LEU A 324 -3.52 14.82 11.42
N SER A 325 -4.81 14.88 11.11
CA SER A 325 -5.32 15.06 9.75
C SER A 325 -4.93 16.42 9.16
N ASP A 326 -4.77 17.45 9.98
CA ASP A 326 -4.40 18.78 9.53
C ASP A 326 -2.99 18.81 8.90
N ASN A 327 -2.08 17.93 9.34
CA ASN A 327 -0.75 17.76 8.72
C ASN A 327 -0.84 17.41 7.23
N TYR A 328 -1.97 16.86 6.78
CA TYR A 328 -2.23 16.44 5.40
C TYR A 328 -2.94 17.50 4.56
N SER A 329 -3.17 18.69 5.11
CA SER A 329 -3.78 19.82 4.39
C SER A 329 -2.89 20.30 3.23
N THR A 330 -3.53 20.74 2.15
CA THR A 330 -2.88 21.20 0.91
C THR A 330 -2.00 22.44 1.10
N ASN A 331 -2.29 23.25 2.11
CA ASN A 331 -1.65 24.57 2.30
C ASN A 331 -0.25 24.47 2.91
N ASP A 332 0.05 23.41 3.67
CA ASP A 332 1.31 23.30 4.42
C ASP A 332 2.46 22.68 3.62
N CYS A 333 2.19 22.31 2.36
CA CYS A 333 3.18 21.74 1.47
C CYS A 333 3.62 22.71 0.37
N LEU A 334 3.22 23.99 0.37
CA LEU A 334 3.62 24.95 -0.68
C LEU A 334 5.04 25.49 -0.48
#